data_AF-A0A7W7YL74-F1
#
_entry.id   AF-A0A7W7YL74-F1
#
_cell.length_a   1.000
_cell.length_b   1.000
_cell.length_c   1.000
_cell.angle_alpha   90.00
_cell.angle_beta   90.00
_cell.angle_gamma   90.00
#
_symmetry.space_group_name_H-M   'P 1'
#
loop_
_entity.id
_entity.type
_entity.pdbx_description
1 polymer ?
#
loop_
_entity_poly.entity_id
_entity_poly.type
_entity_poly.pdbx_seq_one_letter_code
_entity_poly.pdbx_strand_id
1 'polypeptide(L)'
;MSDTTWHLIKAADNQEYGPITTETLLGWASEAKISPMDKLSNDGRQTWQRAPMIQELQMDWLIQMPDQYLYGPTNVATIQEFLATGEIDENVVLINCVDATESRLSDQAFFGFSPHHTRSAETTLVGAQWPDLQKGSGDALLQQRVGLLEKQIVEYQRSLDQWETSYQSLRQQFIEATGREPL
;
A
#
# COMPACT_ATOMS: atom_id res chain seq x y z
N MET A 1 32.69 9.89 -2.29
CA MET A 1 31.57 10.02 -3.25
C MET A 1 30.50 10.78 -2.50
N SER A 2 29.94 11.84 -3.07
CA SER A 2 28.89 12.63 -2.42
C SER A 2 27.65 11.76 -2.27
N ASP A 3 27.23 11.48 -1.04
CA ASP A 3 26.01 10.73 -0.76
C ASP A 3 24.80 11.55 -1.24
N THR A 4 24.17 11.09 -2.32
CA THR A 4 22.92 11.67 -2.82
C THR A 4 21.88 11.58 -1.72
N THR A 5 21.30 12.73 -1.40
CA THR A 5 20.29 12.86 -0.35
C THR A 5 18.91 12.96 -0.98
N TRP A 6 17.97 12.17 -0.48
CA TRP A 6 16.61 12.09 -1.00
C TRP A 6 15.58 12.63 -0.01
N HIS A 7 14.52 13.22 -0.59
CA HIS A 7 13.27 13.55 0.08
C HIS A 7 12.13 12.80 -0.60
N LEU A 8 11.18 12.30 0.18
CA LEU A 8 10.05 11.49 -0.27
C LEU A 8 8.75 12.13 0.21
N ILE A 9 7.78 12.36 -0.67
CA ILE A 9 6.40 12.72 -0.31
C ILE A 9 5.49 11.54 -0.61
N LYS A 10 4.76 11.10 0.41
CA LYS A 10 3.78 10.02 0.29
C LYS A 10 2.52 10.48 -0.41
N ALA A 11 2.04 9.71 -1.39
CA ALA A 11 0.81 10.05 -2.11
C ALA A 11 -0.45 9.96 -1.23
N ALA A 12 -0.43 9.09 -0.22
CA ALA A 12 -1.59 8.78 0.61
C ALA A 12 -2.00 9.96 1.52
N ASP A 13 -1.02 10.71 2.05
CA ASP A 13 -1.24 11.74 3.07
C ASP A 13 -0.45 13.04 2.83
N ASN A 14 0.33 13.12 1.75
CA ASN A 14 1.26 14.20 1.45
C ASN A 14 2.34 14.44 2.53
N GLN A 15 2.62 13.44 3.39
CA GLN A 15 3.68 13.55 4.38
C GLN A 15 5.06 13.47 3.70
N GLU A 16 5.95 14.38 4.08
CA GLU A 16 7.35 14.39 3.62
C GLU A 16 8.26 13.63 4.61
N TYR A 17 9.16 12.82 4.06
CA TYR A 17 10.21 12.09 4.75
C TYR A 17 11.57 12.47 4.17
N GLY A 18 12.60 12.43 5.02
CA GLY A 18 13.98 12.76 4.67
C GLY A 18 14.51 14.00 5.38
N PRO A 19 15.80 14.34 5.17
CA PRO A 19 16.72 13.75 4.20
C PRO A 19 17.11 12.29 4.51
N ILE A 20 17.12 11.42 3.50
CA ILE A 20 17.60 10.03 3.60
C ILE A 20 18.70 9.72 2.57
N THR A 21 19.51 8.70 2.84
CA THR A 21 20.51 8.20 1.87
C THR A 21 19.87 7.34 0.79
N THR A 22 20.53 7.18 -0.35
CA THR A 22 20.12 6.22 -1.40
C THR A 22 19.97 4.81 -0.84
N GLU A 23 20.86 4.36 0.05
CA GLU A 23 20.75 3.04 0.69
C GLU A 23 19.45 2.87 1.49
N THR A 24 19.09 3.88 2.29
CA THR A 24 17.82 3.87 3.06
C THR A 24 16.62 3.86 2.12
N LEU A 25 16.68 4.65 1.05
CA LEU A 25 15.63 4.71 0.04
C LEU A 25 15.40 3.33 -0.63
N LEU A 26 16.48 2.66 -1.04
CA LEU A 26 16.41 1.32 -1.63
C LEU A 26 15.91 0.28 -0.62
N GLY A 27 16.26 0.42 0.66
CA GLY A 27 15.70 -0.39 1.74
C GLY A 27 14.18 -0.23 1.88
N TRP A 28 13.66 1.00 1.77
CA TRP A 28 12.20 1.22 1.77
C TRP A 28 11.53 0.68 0.52
N ALA A 29 12.19 0.77 -0.63
CA ALA A 29 11.69 0.22 -1.88
C ALA A 29 11.59 -1.31 -1.84
N SER A 30 12.51 -1.99 -1.14
CA SER A 30 12.48 -3.45 -0.99
C SER A 30 11.45 -3.93 0.03
N GLU A 31 11.13 -3.10 1.02
CA GLU A 31 10.09 -3.35 2.02
C GLU A 31 8.68 -2.93 1.56
N ALA A 32 8.46 -2.73 0.26
CA ALA A 32 7.19 -2.29 -0.33
C ALA A 32 6.65 -0.96 0.26
N LYS A 33 7.50 -0.13 0.88
CA LYS A 33 7.09 1.15 1.49
C LYS A 33 6.96 2.29 0.47
N ILE A 34 7.50 2.14 -0.72
CA ILE A 34 7.43 3.17 -1.77
C ILE A 34 6.34 2.81 -2.76
N SER A 35 5.32 3.66 -2.83
CA SER A 35 4.26 3.57 -3.84
C SER A 35 4.75 4.16 -5.16
N PRO A 36 4.30 3.64 -6.32
CA PRO A 36 4.53 4.30 -7.61
C PRO A 36 3.97 5.73 -7.67
N MET A 37 3.00 6.04 -6.80
CA MET A 37 2.45 7.38 -6.70
C MET A 37 3.27 8.29 -5.79
N ASP A 38 4.22 7.80 -5.00
CA ASP A 38 5.03 8.69 -4.19
C ASP A 38 5.91 9.59 -5.06
N LYS A 39 6.33 10.73 -4.50
CA LYS A 39 7.21 11.69 -5.17
C LYS A 39 8.56 11.76 -4.49
N LEU A 40 9.62 11.82 -5.26
CA LEU A 40 10.99 11.90 -4.77
C LEU A 40 11.72 13.13 -5.33
N SER A 41 12.64 13.65 -4.54
CA SER A 41 13.54 14.74 -4.90
C SER A 41 14.94 14.45 -4.37
N ASN A 42 15.97 14.63 -5.22
CA ASN A 42 17.38 14.55 -4.84
C ASN A 42 18.16 15.86 -5.07
N ASP A 43 17.45 16.95 -5.41
CA ASP A 43 18.01 18.25 -5.77
C ASP A 43 17.66 19.34 -4.74
N GLY A 44 17.44 18.92 -3.48
CA GLY A 44 17.07 19.83 -2.40
C GLY A 44 15.64 20.36 -2.51
N ARG A 45 14.68 19.51 -2.93
CA ARG A 45 13.25 19.81 -3.07
C ARG A 45 12.90 20.78 -4.20
N GLN A 46 13.76 20.90 -5.21
CA GLN A 46 13.49 21.79 -6.36
C GLN A 46 12.60 21.10 -7.39
N THR A 47 12.87 19.83 -7.68
CA THR A 47 12.05 19.02 -8.57
C THR A 47 11.55 17.77 -7.86
N TRP A 48 10.32 17.37 -8.22
CA TRP A 48 9.65 16.21 -7.65
C TRP A 48 9.25 15.28 -8.79
N GLN A 49 9.76 14.06 -8.76
CA GLN A 49 9.49 13.02 -9.75
C GLN A 49 8.73 11.88 -9.11
N ARG A 50 7.84 11.21 -9.85
CA ARG A 50 7.15 10.02 -9.32
C ARG A 50 8.15 8.88 -9.16
N ALA A 51 7.90 7.98 -8.22
CA ALA A 51 8.81 6.87 -7.93
C ALA A 51 9.23 6.05 -9.17
N PRO A 52 8.35 5.72 -10.15
CA PRO A 52 8.76 4.99 -11.35
C PRO A 52 9.71 5.76 -12.28
N MET A 53 9.84 7.07 -12.11
CA MET A 53 10.79 7.88 -12.88
C MET A 53 12.22 7.82 -12.29
N ILE A 54 12.37 7.30 -11.07
CA ILE A 54 13.67 7.13 -10.41
C ILE A 54 14.24 5.77 -10.80
N GLN A 55 15.28 5.78 -11.65
CA GLN A 55 15.86 4.54 -12.19
C GLN A 55 16.38 3.59 -11.11
N GLU A 56 16.89 4.13 -10.01
CA GLU A 56 17.41 3.38 -8.88
C GLU A 56 16.34 2.50 -8.21
N LEU A 57 15.05 2.87 -8.32
CA LEU A 57 13.95 2.11 -7.71
C LEU A 57 13.50 0.91 -8.54
N GLN A 58 13.89 0.81 -9.81
CA GLN A 58 13.62 -0.32 -10.71
C GLN A 58 12.14 -0.76 -10.70
N MET A 59 11.22 0.22 -10.73
CA MET A 59 9.78 -0.04 -10.70
C MET A 59 9.24 -0.41 -12.09
N ASP A 60 9.74 -1.50 -12.64
CA ASP A 60 9.51 -1.91 -14.02
C ASP A 60 8.38 -2.95 -14.18
N TRP A 61 7.72 -3.36 -13.10
CA TRP A 61 6.80 -4.49 -13.13
C TRP A 61 5.38 -4.12 -12.68
N LEU A 62 4.37 -4.63 -13.38
CA LEU A 62 3.00 -4.72 -12.88
C LEU A 62 2.68 -6.16 -12.53
N ILE A 63 1.87 -6.34 -11.50
CA ILE A 63 1.34 -7.64 -11.08
C ILE A 63 -0.15 -7.66 -11.41
N GLN A 64 -0.59 -8.68 -12.15
CA GLN A 64 -2.00 -8.94 -12.34
C GLN A 64 -2.52 -9.74 -11.15
N MET A 65 -3.30 -9.07 -10.30
CA MET A 65 -3.89 -9.66 -9.11
C MET A 65 -5.03 -10.62 -9.46
N PRO A 66 -5.40 -11.57 -8.57
CA PRO A 66 -6.46 -12.54 -8.82
C PRO A 66 -7.84 -11.93 -9.11
N ASP A 67 -8.09 -10.72 -8.61
CA ASP A 67 -9.32 -9.94 -8.84
C ASP A 67 -9.29 -9.14 -10.16
N GLN A 68 -8.27 -9.36 -11.00
CA GLN A 68 -8.02 -8.71 -12.29
C GLN A 68 -7.66 -7.21 -12.19
N TYR A 69 -7.33 -6.70 -11.01
CA TYR A 69 -6.70 -5.39 -10.86
C TYR A 69 -5.17 -5.48 -11.10
N LEU A 70 -4.57 -4.41 -11.62
CA LEU A 70 -3.13 -4.29 -11.84
C LEU A 70 -2.47 -3.53 -10.69
N TYR A 71 -1.63 -4.22 -9.93
CA TYR A 71 -0.80 -3.61 -8.91
C TYR A 71 0.55 -3.15 -9.50
N GLY A 72 1.00 -1.95 -9.12
CA GLY A 72 2.30 -1.38 -9.51
C GLY A 72 2.16 -0.07 -10.32
N PRO A 73 3.21 0.39 -11.04
CA PRO A 73 4.50 -0.28 -11.23
C PRO A 73 5.27 -0.51 -9.93
N THR A 74 6.01 -1.61 -9.83
CA THR A 74 6.76 -2.04 -8.65
C THR A 74 8.07 -2.73 -9.03
N ASN A 75 8.91 -3.03 -8.06
CA ASN A 75 10.20 -3.68 -8.25
C ASN A 75 10.20 -5.16 -7.85
N VAL A 76 11.26 -5.86 -8.23
CA VAL A 76 11.45 -7.30 -7.94
C VAL A 76 11.41 -7.60 -6.45
N ALA A 77 11.99 -6.74 -5.61
CA ALA A 77 12.02 -6.96 -4.16
C ALA A 77 10.62 -6.91 -3.54
N THR A 78 9.77 -5.99 -3.98
CA THR A 78 8.37 -5.92 -3.55
C THR A 78 7.58 -7.16 -3.99
N ILE A 79 7.80 -7.65 -5.21
CA ILE A 79 7.19 -8.91 -5.68
C ILE A 79 7.60 -10.08 -4.78
N GLN A 80 8.87 -10.15 -4.38
CA GLN A 80 9.36 -11.18 -3.47
C GLN A 80 8.76 -11.07 -2.06
N GLU A 81 8.54 -9.86 -1.55
CA GLU A 81 7.85 -9.64 -0.28
C GLU A 81 6.38 -10.10 -0.35
N PHE A 82 5.67 -9.79 -1.43
CA PHE A 82 4.30 -10.26 -1.66
C PHE A 82 4.21 -11.78 -1.76
N LEU A 83 5.18 -12.41 -2.41
CA LEU A 83 5.28 -13.87 -2.47
C LEU A 83 5.57 -14.46 -1.08
N ALA A 84 6.44 -13.82 -0.29
CA ALA A 84 6.81 -14.28 1.05
C ALA A 84 5.67 -14.14 2.07
N THR A 85 4.85 -13.10 1.95
CA THR A 85 3.67 -12.85 2.79
C THR A 85 2.44 -13.64 2.34
N GLY A 86 2.47 -14.23 1.14
CA GLY A 86 1.36 -15.00 0.57
C GLY A 86 0.25 -14.13 -0.04
N GLU A 87 0.51 -12.85 -0.28
CA GLU A 87 -0.42 -11.95 -0.99
C GLU A 87 -0.55 -12.31 -2.47
N ILE A 88 0.50 -12.91 -3.05
CA ILE A 88 0.52 -13.45 -4.41
C ILE A 88 1.09 -14.87 -4.41
N ASP A 89 0.77 -15.64 -5.45
CA ASP A 89 1.34 -16.97 -5.69
C ASP A 89 2.21 -17.00 -6.95
N GLU A 90 2.88 -18.13 -7.19
CA GLU A 90 3.80 -18.32 -8.33
C GLU A 90 3.15 -18.24 -9.72
N ASN A 91 1.82 -18.35 -9.80
CA ASN A 91 1.07 -18.36 -11.05
C ASN A 91 0.60 -16.97 -11.48
N VAL A 92 0.80 -15.93 -10.67
CA VAL A 92 0.42 -14.56 -11.05
C VAL A 92 1.15 -14.12 -12.31
N VAL A 93 0.45 -13.36 -13.14
CA VAL A 93 1.03 -12.78 -14.36
C VAL A 93 1.74 -11.49 -13.99
N LEU A 94 2.98 -11.37 -14.43
CA LEU A 94 3.76 -10.14 -14.38
C LEU A 94 3.80 -9.50 -15.76
N ILE A 95 3.68 -8.18 -15.79
CA ILE A 95 3.81 -7.38 -17.01
C ILE A 95 5.02 -6.47 -16.85
N ASN A 96 6.00 -6.61 -17.74
CA ASN A 96 7.15 -5.73 -17.76
C ASN A 96 6.78 -4.41 -18.45
N CYS A 97 6.93 -3.29 -17.76
CA CYS A 97 6.57 -1.96 -18.24
C CYS A 97 7.52 -1.43 -19.32
N VAL A 98 8.71 -2.01 -19.46
CA VAL A 98 9.74 -1.58 -20.43
C VAL A 98 9.44 -2.11 -21.82
N ASP A 99 9.04 -3.38 -21.93
CA ASP A 99 8.82 -4.05 -23.22
C ASP A 99 7.39 -4.60 -23.41
N ALA A 100 6.51 -4.39 -22.42
CA ALA A 100 5.13 -4.87 -22.38
C ALA A 100 4.98 -6.40 -22.46
N THR A 101 6.05 -7.15 -22.13
CA THR A 101 5.98 -8.62 -22.10
C THR A 101 5.23 -9.11 -20.86
N GLU A 102 4.42 -10.14 -21.06
CA GLU A 102 3.68 -10.82 -20.00
C GLU A 102 4.27 -12.20 -19.77
N SER A 103 4.48 -12.56 -18.50
CA SER A 103 5.01 -13.87 -18.12
C SER A 103 4.61 -14.22 -16.71
N ARG A 104 4.55 -15.51 -16.38
CA ARG A 104 4.23 -15.93 -15.01
C ARG A 104 5.39 -15.60 -14.09
N LEU A 105 5.08 -15.33 -12.82
CA LEU A 105 6.08 -15.15 -11.78
C LEU A 105 7.03 -16.37 -11.72
N SER A 106 6.50 -17.60 -11.82
CA SER A 106 7.28 -18.84 -11.85
C SER A 106 8.34 -18.93 -12.97
N ASP A 107 8.12 -18.21 -14.07
CA ASP A 107 9.00 -18.26 -15.26
C ASP A 107 10.13 -17.23 -15.17
N GLN A 108 10.09 -16.33 -14.17
CA GLN A 108 11.09 -15.29 -14.00
C GLN A 108 12.41 -15.84 -13.47
N ALA A 109 13.51 -15.28 -14.00
CA ALA A 109 14.84 -15.58 -13.49
C ALA A 109 14.97 -15.29 -11.99
N PHE A 110 14.27 -14.27 -11.46
CA PHE A 110 14.35 -13.86 -10.05
C PHE A 110 13.41 -14.63 -9.11
N PHE A 111 12.55 -15.52 -9.60
CA PHE A 111 11.54 -16.24 -8.79
C PHE A 111 12.16 -17.06 -7.65
N GLY A 112 13.27 -17.73 -7.91
CA GLY A 112 13.98 -18.56 -6.93
C GLY A 112 14.93 -17.78 -6.02
N PHE A 113 15.13 -16.48 -6.25
CA PHE A 113 16.04 -15.66 -5.45
C PHE A 113 15.25 -15.04 -4.31
N SER A 114 15.18 -15.69 -3.15
CA SER A 114 14.53 -15.08 -1.98
C SER A 114 15.52 -14.15 -1.26
N PRO A 115 15.28 -12.83 -1.18
CA PRO A 115 16.09 -11.92 -0.38
C PRO A 115 16.00 -12.27 1.12
N HIS A 116 14.96 -13.01 1.51
CA HIS A 116 14.74 -13.51 2.88
C HIS A 116 15.76 -14.56 3.34
N HIS A 117 16.66 -15.08 2.50
CA HIS A 117 17.71 -16.00 2.98
C HIS A 117 18.72 -15.35 3.95
N THR A 118 18.63 -14.03 4.15
CA THR A 118 19.49 -13.27 5.09
C THR A 118 18.75 -12.58 6.24
N ARG A 119 17.43 -12.76 6.38
CA ARG A 119 16.60 -11.97 7.29
C ARG A 119 15.91 -12.88 8.32
N SER A 120 16.33 -12.79 9.59
CA SER A 120 15.69 -13.49 10.72
C SER A 120 14.20 -13.17 10.80
N ALA A 121 13.38 -14.12 11.27
CA ALA A 121 11.93 -14.02 11.39
C ALA A 121 11.40 -12.78 12.13
N GLU A 122 12.26 -12.09 12.90
CA GLU A 122 11.94 -10.87 13.63
C GLU A 122 11.76 -9.64 12.72
N THR A 123 12.40 -9.59 11.54
CA THR A 123 12.34 -8.43 10.64
C THR A 123 11.16 -8.47 9.65
N THR A 124 10.61 -9.64 9.33
CA THR A 124 9.40 -9.76 8.48
C THR A 124 8.21 -9.03 9.09
N LEU A 125 8.09 -9.01 10.42
CA LEU A 125 7.05 -8.27 11.12
C LEU A 125 7.30 -6.75 11.18
N VAL A 126 8.55 -6.30 11.00
CA VAL A 126 8.95 -4.88 11.03
C VAL A 126 8.84 -4.21 9.67
N GLY A 127 8.83 -4.98 8.57
CA GLY A 127 8.69 -4.47 7.20
C GLY A 127 7.43 -3.62 6.97
N ALA A 128 6.35 -3.86 7.72
CA ALA A 128 5.13 -3.04 7.63
C ALA A 128 5.21 -1.70 8.40
N GLN A 129 6.18 -1.52 9.30
CA GLN A 129 6.33 -0.29 10.09
C GLN A 129 7.36 0.64 9.46
N TRP A 130 6.93 1.85 9.09
CA TRP A 130 7.84 2.94 8.72
C TRP A 130 8.86 3.17 9.84
N PRO A 131 10.16 3.34 9.53
CA PRO A 131 11.13 3.71 10.55
C PRO A 131 10.70 5.04 11.16
N ASP A 132 10.57 5.03 12.48
CA ASP A 132 10.08 6.14 13.27
C ASP A 132 11.13 7.28 13.26
N LEU A 133 11.11 8.09 12.19
CA LEU A 133 12.04 9.20 12.01
C LEU A 133 11.65 10.44 12.83
N GLN A 134 10.55 10.42 13.60
CA GLN A 134 10.17 11.50 14.51
C GLN A 134 9.41 10.99 15.74
N LYS A 135 10.10 10.26 16.64
CA LYS A 135 9.65 10.04 18.03
C LYS A 135 9.67 11.35 18.82
N GLY A 136 8.61 12.13 18.69
CA GLY A 136 8.38 13.28 19.58
C GLY A 136 6.94 13.77 19.60
N SER A 137 6.19 13.60 18.51
CA SER A 137 4.88 14.24 18.34
C SER A 137 3.83 13.40 17.62
N GLY A 138 4.22 12.31 16.94
CA GLY A 138 3.30 11.49 16.13
C GLY A 138 2.34 10.62 16.95
N ASP A 139 2.80 10.08 18.08
CA ASP A 139 2.04 9.08 18.84
C ASP A 139 0.77 9.68 19.47
N ALA A 140 0.84 10.93 19.97
CA ALA A 140 -0.31 11.64 20.51
C ALA A 140 -1.33 12.01 19.42
N LEU A 141 -0.88 12.40 18.22
CA LEU A 141 -1.76 12.73 17.10
C LEU A 141 -2.42 11.49 16.51
N LEU A 142 -1.69 10.37 16.45
CA LEU A 142 -2.22 9.07 16.03
C LEU A 142 -3.27 8.57 17.03
N GLN A 143 -3.00 8.63 18.34
CA GLN A 143 -3.97 8.30 19.37
C GLN A 143 -5.22 9.20 19.29
N GLN A 144 -5.04 10.49 19.02
CA GLN A 144 -6.17 11.41 18.80
C GLN A 144 -6.98 11.03 17.56
N ARG A 145 -6.32 10.65 16.45
CA ARG A 145 -7.00 10.22 15.23
C ARG A 145 -7.74 8.89 15.42
N VAL A 146 -7.15 7.92 16.12
CA VAL A 146 -7.79 6.65 16.48
C VAL A 146 -9.06 6.92 17.28
N GLY A 147 -8.98 7.74 18.33
CA GLY A 147 -10.15 8.07 19.14
C GLY A 147 -11.26 8.81 18.38
N LEU A 148 -10.91 9.60 17.35
CA LEU A 148 -11.91 10.22 16.47
C LEU A 148 -12.58 9.19 15.55
N LEU A 149 -11.79 8.31 14.94
CA LEU A 149 -12.31 7.26 14.05
C LEU A 149 -13.22 6.29 14.78
N GLU A 150 -12.86 5.89 16.00
CA GLU A 150 -13.71 5.05 16.86
C GLU A 150 -15.06 5.70 17.14
N LYS A 151 -15.10 7.02 17.41
CA LYS A 151 -16.36 7.75 17.59
C LYS A 151 -17.20 7.77 16.31
N GLN A 152 -16.58 8.01 15.16
CA GLN A 152 -17.28 8.00 13.87
C GLN A 152 -17.86 6.63 13.55
N ILE A 153 -17.15 5.53 13.85
CA ILE A 153 -17.65 4.17 13.68
C ILE A 153 -18.92 3.95 14.51
N VAL A 154 -18.91 4.35 15.78
CA VAL A 154 -20.09 4.22 16.65
C VAL A 154 -21.27 5.04 16.14
N GLU A 155 -21.03 6.24 15.61
CA GLU A 155 -22.09 7.07 15.02
C GLU A 155 -22.67 6.44 13.75
N TYR A 156 -21.83 5.90 12.87
CA TYR A 156 -22.30 5.21 11.67
C TYR A 156 -23.08 3.93 11.99
N GLN A 157 -22.65 3.15 12.98
CA GLN A 157 -23.39 1.98 13.46
C GLN A 157 -24.79 2.38 13.96
N ARG A 158 -24.89 3.44 14.76
CA ARG A 158 -26.20 3.95 15.21
C ARG A 158 -27.09 4.42 14.06
N SER A 159 -26.50 5.06 13.05
CA SER A 159 -27.24 5.50 11.85
C SER A 159 -27.77 4.31 11.05
N LEU A 160 -26.96 3.26 10.89
CA LEU A 160 -27.37 2.01 10.25
C LEU A 160 -28.53 1.34 11.00
N ASP A 161 -28.43 1.22 12.33
CA ASP A 161 -29.50 0.63 13.16
C ASP A 161 -30.82 1.42 13.03
N GLN A 162 -30.74 2.76 13.01
CA GLN A 162 -31.90 3.62 12.82
C GLN A 162 -32.52 3.45 11.43
N TRP A 163 -31.68 3.37 10.40
CA TRP A 163 -32.13 3.17 9.03
C TRP A 163 -32.76 1.80 8.84
N GLU A 164 -32.16 0.74 9.40
CA GLU A 164 -32.71 -0.62 9.38
C GLU A 164 -34.07 -0.66 10.08
N THR A 165 -34.19 -0.06 11.27
CA THR A 165 -35.46 0.02 12.00
C THR A 165 -36.53 0.74 11.17
N SER A 166 -36.16 1.86 10.54
CA SER A 166 -37.06 2.66 9.70
C SER A 166 -37.49 1.88 8.46
N TYR A 167 -36.55 1.16 7.82
CA TYR A 167 -36.81 0.31 6.67
C TYR A 167 -37.76 -0.84 7.03
N GLN A 168 -37.52 -1.53 8.15
CA GLN A 168 -38.40 -2.59 8.64
C GLN A 168 -39.81 -2.08 8.94
N SER A 169 -39.93 -0.91 9.58
CA SER A 169 -41.23 -0.27 9.85
C SER A 169 -41.98 0.07 8.55
N LEU A 170 -41.28 0.66 7.58
CA LEU A 170 -41.88 1.01 6.29
C LEU A 170 -42.27 -0.23 5.47
N ARG A 171 -41.43 -1.27 5.50
CA ARG A 171 -41.71 -2.57 4.89
C ARG A 171 -42.97 -3.20 5.49
N GLN A 172 -43.10 -3.17 6.82
CA GLN A 172 -44.27 -3.69 7.52
C GLN A 172 -45.54 -2.93 7.13
N GLN A 173 -45.50 -1.60 7.10
CA GLN A 173 -46.63 -0.78 6.65
C GLN A 173 -47.03 -1.08 5.20
N PHE A 174 -46.04 -1.30 4.32
CA PHE A 174 -46.29 -1.69 2.93
C PHE A 174 -46.99 -3.05 2.82
N ILE A 175 -46.53 -4.04 3.59
CA ILE A 175 -47.15 -5.37 3.65
C ILE A 175 -48.58 -5.28 4.18
N GLU A 176 -48.81 -4.50 5.24
CA GLU A 176 -50.15 -4.30 5.80
C GLU A 176 -51.11 -3.63 4.80
N ALA A 177 -50.61 -2.66 4.02
CA ALA A 177 -51.42 -1.94 3.04
C ALA A 177 -51.69 -2.73 1.76
N THR A 178 -50.76 -3.58 1.31
CA THR A 178 -50.82 -4.24 -0.02
C THR A 178 -50.95 -5.76 0.03
N GLY A 179 -50.71 -6.38 1.19
CA GLY A 179 -50.69 -7.84 1.39
C GLY A 179 -49.53 -8.55 0.69
N ARG A 180 -48.51 -7.82 0.22
CA ARG A 180 -47.38 -8.34 -0.56
C ARG A 180 -46.06 -7.81 -0.02
N GLU A 181 -44.99 -8.60 -0.16
CA GLU A 181 -43.64 -8.15 0.16
C GLU A 181 -43.12 -7.18 -0.93
N PRO A 182 -42.41 -6.11 -0.55
CA PRO A 182 -41.73 -5.25 -1.51
C PRO A 182 -40.56 -6.01 -2.14
N LEU A 183 -40.43 -5.93 -3.47
CA LEU A 183 -39.38 -6.54 -4.29
C LEU A 183 -38.01 -5.90 -4.05
#